data_AF-A0A4R6LJL4-F1
#
_entry.id   AF-A0A4R6LJL4-F1
#
_cell.length_a   1.000
_cell.length_b   1.000
_cell.length_c   1.000
_cell.angle_alpha   90.00
_cell.angle_beta   90.00
_cell.angle_gamma   90.00
#
_symmetry.space_group_name_H-M   'P 1'
#
loop_
_entity.id
_entity.type
_entity.pdbx_description
1 polymer ?
#
loop_
_entity_poly.entity_id
_entity_poly.type
_entity_poly.pdbx_seq_one_letter_code
_entity_poly.pdbx_strand_id
1 'polypeptide(L)'
;MKKIILALFVLISINSFAQEFKIKKGEVLLDGKPIAKISTKVLREYKISNLDGTNTITAYMRICNTTTPGKVYIEVFNENDKKSNDLDFAKYSPFNVDRSIVQTLFAKEMITENGVQLEKINAFLNDTPTGLGEKYGCKQENAEKKITDALDLTLDDSGNILSKNQKIGYISMITKNGQVEKYEVTDLDHNLIATWFAQMGTVQGYDKYLNKEIITYDKKVFKVEFDNGGNFIGYKMSKDITAINIVKKLAVNGYNLGHSK
;
A
#
# COMPACT_ATOMS: atom_id res chain seq x y z
N MET A 1 -1.75 -43.39 49.78
CA MET A 1 -0.54 -42.60 49.49
C MET A 1 -0.05 -42.75 48.05
N LYS A 2 0.19 -43.96 47.52
CA LYS A 2 0.66 -44.17 46.12
C LYS A 2 -0.23 -43.53 45.04
N LYS A 3 -1.56 -43.52 45.22
CA LYS A 3 -2.52 -42.91 44.27
C LYS A 3 -2.51 -41.37 44.26
N ILE A 4 -2.11 -40.74 45.38
CA ILE A 4 -2.01 -39.27 45.50
C ILE A 4 -0.72 -38.78 44.83
N ILE A 5 0.37 -39.54 44.97
CA ILE A 5 1.66 -39.22 44.33
C ILE A 5 1.53 -39.32 42.79
N LEU A 6 0.78 -40.31 42.28
CA LEU A 6 0.54 -40.45 40.84
C LEU A 6 -0.31 -39.28 40.27
N ALA A 7 -1.31 -38.82 41.02
CA ALA A 7 -2.12 -37.66 40.64
C ALA A 7 -1.29 -36.35 40.63
N LEU A 8 -0.34 -36.20 41.54
CA LEU A 8 0.57 -35.06 41.57
C LEU A 8 1.52 -35.03 40.36
N PHE A 9 2.00 -36.20 39.91
CA PHE A 9 2.86 -36.30 38.72
C PHE A 9 2.10 -35.98 37.42
N VAL A 10 0.81 -36.35 37.31
CA VAL A 10 -0.03 -36.01 36.15
C VAL A 10 -0.34 -34.51 36.09
N LEU A 11 -0.43 -33.82 37.24
CA LEU A 11 -0.65 -32.36 37.31
C LEU A 11 0.61 -31.55 36.97
N ILE A 12 1.81 -32.08 37.20
CA ILE A 12 3.08 -31.41 36.84
C ILE A 12 3.34 -31.50 35.33
N SER A 13 2.87 -32.56 34.66
CA SER A 13 2.99 -32.72 33.19
C SER A 13 2.11 -31.78 32.37
N ILE A 14 1.24 -30.98 33.00
CA ILE A 14 0.38 -30.00 32.32
C ILE A 14 0.93 -28.57 32.41
N ASN A 15 2.19 -28.38 32.84
CA ASN A 15 2.92 -27.14 32.57
C ASN A 15 3.18 -27.07 31.07
N SER A 16 2.13 -26.75 30.31
CA SER A 16 2.20 -26.33 28.93
C SER A 16 3.21 -25.20 28.90
N PHE A 17 4.36 -25.44 28.28
CA PHE A 17 5.34 -24.40 27.99
C PHE A 17 4.64 -23.39 27.07
N ALA A 18 3.95 -22.43 27.66
CA ALA A 18 3.45 -21.26 26.94
C ALA A 18 4.70 -20.46 26.60
N GLN A 19 5.21 -20.65 25.38
CA GLN A 19 6.36 -19.94 24.86
C GLN A 19 6.18 -18.43 25.09
N GLU A 20 7.07 -17.85 25.89
CA GLU A 20 6.95 -16.48 26.33
C GLU A 20 7.66 -15.56 25.34
N PHE A 21 6.87 -14.78 24.61
CA PHE A 21 7.38 -13.70 23.76
C PHE A 21 7.54 -12.41 24.55
N LYS A 22 8.76 -11.88 24.57
CA LYS A 22 9.09 -10.55 25.12
C LYS A 22 9.75 -9.71 24.04
N ILE A 23 9.51 -8.40 24.08
CA ILE A 23 10.24 -7.43 23.26
C ILE A 23 10.97 -6.50 24.22
N LYS A 24 12.30 -6.43 24.09
CA LYS A 24 13.14 -5.64 24.99
C LYS A 24 14.27 -5.01 24.17
N LYS A 25 14.42 -3.69 24.27
CA LYS A 25 15.49 -2.92 23.60
C LYS A 25 15.61 -3.19 22.08
N GLY A 26 14.49 -3.41 21.40
CA GLY A 26 14.47 -3.70 19.96
C GLY A 26 14.83 -5.15 19.58
N GLU A 27 14.91 -6.05 20.55
CA GLU A 27 15.08 -7.48 20.33
C GLU A 27 13.80 -8.23 20.67
N VAL A 28 13.52 -9.25 19.86
CA VAL A 28 12.49 -10.25 20.11
C VAL A 28 13.12 -11.39 20.89
N LEU A 29 12.58 -11.66 22.08
CA LEU A 29 13.02 -12.75 22.94
C LEU A 29 11.96 -13.84 22.98
N LEU A 30 12.39 -15.07 22.72
CA LEU A 30 11.63 -16.30 22.91
C LEU A 30 12.19 -17.01 24.14
N ASP A 31 11.38 -17.13 25.19
CA ASP A 31 11.79 -17.73 26.47
C ASP A 31 13.09 -17.10 27.02
N GLY A 32 13.23 -15.78 26.83
CA GLY A 32 14.39 -15.00 27.27
C GLY A 32 15.61 -15.06 26.35
N LYS A 33 15.60 -15.84 25.27
CA LYS A 33 16.67 -15.88 24.26
C LYS A 33 16.35 -14.94 23.10
N PRO A 34 17.27 -14.04 22.70
CA PRO A 34 17.05 -13.19 21.53
C PRO A 34 17.02 -14.04 20.26
N ILE A 35 16.02 -13.84 19.41
CA ILE A 35 15.83 -14.59 18.15
C ILE A 35 15.76 -13.68 16.92
N ALA A 36 15.36 -12.42 17.09
CA ALA A 36 15.23 -11.44 16.00
C ALA A 36 15.37 -10.02 16.53
N LYS A 37 15.56 -9.06 15.61
CA LYS A 37 15.48 -7.63 15.89
C LYS A 37 14.16 -7.08 15.35
N ILE A 38 13.59 -6.10 16.06
CA ILE A 38 12.40 -5.38 15.64
C ILE A 38 12.57 -3.87 15.87
N SER A 39 12.16 -3.08 14.88
CA SER A 39 12.22 -1.62 14.93
C SER A 39 10.95 -0.97 14.39
N THR A 40 10.43 0.01 15.12
CA THR A 40 9.22 0.77 14.77
C THR A 40 9.57 2.26 14.68
N LYS A 41 10.41 2.62 13.70
CA LYS A 41 10.76 4.02 13.45
C LYS A 41 9.61 4.80 12.81
N VAL A 42 8.75 4.10 12.07
CA VAL A 42 7.57 4.66 11.40
C VAL A 42 6.32 4.04 12.04
N LEU A 43 5.30 4.86 12.29
CA LEU A 43 4.08 4.42 12.93
C LEU A 43 3.42 3.29 12.13
N ARG A 44 3.09 2.18 12.81
CA ARG A 44 2.49 0.96 12.24
C ARG A 44 3.36 0.21 11.23
N GLU A 45 4.64 0.55 11.12
CA GLU A 45 5.62 -0.16 10.31
C GLU A 45 6.64 -0.83 11.24
N TYR A 46 6.76 -2.14 11.12
CA TYR A 46 7.61 -2.96 11.97
C TYR A 46 8.65 -3.65 11.11
N LYS A 47 9.88 -3.13 11.13
CA LYS A 47 11.01 -3.77 10.45
C LYS A 47 11.54 -4.88 11.34
N ILE A 48 11.57 -6.10 10.80
CA ILE A 48 11.96 -7.29 11.53
C ILE A 48 13.10 -7.96 10.75
N SER A 49 14.17 -8.33 11.45
CA SER A 49 15.35 -8.94 10.84
C SER A 49 15.94 -10.02 11.75
N ASN A 50 16.88 -10.79 11.22
CA ASN A 50 17.78 -11.59 12.05
C ASN A 50 18.61 -10.71 12.99
N LEU A 51 19.23 -11.32 14.00
CA LEU A 51 20.09 -10.63 14.97
C LEU A 51 21.30 -9.95 14.31
N ASP A 52 21.80 -10.50 13.20
CA ASP A 52 22.87 -9.91 12.40
C ASP A 52 22.39 -8.83 11.40
N GLY A 53 21.08 -8.61 11.29
CA GLY A 53 20.46 -7.66 10.36
C GLY A 53 20.11 -8.24 8.98
N THR A 54 20.40 -9.51 8.73
CA THR A 54 20.00 -10.21 7.50
C THR A 54 18.51 -10.57 7.50
N ASN A 55 17.98 -11.01 6.35
CA ASN A 55 16.59 -11.44 6.17
C ASN A 55 15.58 -10.42 6.74
N THR A 56 15.73 -9.16 6.33
CA THR A 56 14.84 -8.09 6.78
C THR A 56 13.52 -8.13 6.02
N ILE A 57 12.42 -8.05 6.76
CA ILE A 57 11.07 -7.81 6.24
C ILE A 57 10.43 -6.61 6.92
N THR A 58 9.38 -6.10 6.29
CA THR A 58 8.53 -5.07 6.85
C THR A 58 7.14 -5.65 7.08
N ALA A 59 6.67 -5.64 8.33
CA ALA A 59 5.30 -5.95 8.67
C ALA A 59 4.55 -4.63 8.95
N TYR A 60 3.46 -4.39 8.23
CA TYR A 60 2.61 -3.23 8.44
C TYR A 60 1.34 -3.61 9.20
N MET A 61 1.01 -2.87 10.25
CA MET A 61 -0.31 -2.94 10.87
C MET A 61 -1.29 -2.10 10.05
N ARG A 62 -2.29 -2.76 9.47
CA ARG A 62 -3.36 -2.11 8.72
C ARG A 62 -4.63 -2.06 9.56
N ILE A 63 -5.34 -0.94 9.45
CA ILE A 63 -6.57 -0.67 10.19
C ILE A 63 -7.67 -0.32 9.20
N CYS A 64 -8.80 -0.97 9.36
CA CYS A 64 -10.00 -0.86 8.56
C CYS A 64 -11.10 -0.24 9.38
N ASN A 65 -11.39 1.03 9.14
CA ASN A 65 -12.41 1.76 9.89
C ASN A 65 -13.81 1.64 9.28
N THR A 66 -13.96 0.87 8.20
CA THR A 66 -15.21 0.62 7.47
C THR A 66 -16.16 -0.35 8.16
N THR A 67 -15.69 -1.05 9.20
CA THR A 67 -16.49 -1.95 10.04
C THR A 67 -16.46 -1.49 11.50
N THR A 68 -17.49 -1.79 12.30
CA THR A 68 -17.50 -1.55 13.76
C THR A 68 -17.57 -2.88 14.52
N PRO A 69 -16.60 -3.20 15.41
CA PRO A 69 -15.33 -2.50 15.58
C PRO A 69 -14.43 -2.61 14.33
N GLY A 70 -13.52 -1.64 14.16
CA GLY A 70 -12.58 -1.63 13.04
C GLY A 70 -11.74 -2.90 12.98
N LYS A 71 -11.56 -3.47 11.79
CA LYS A 71 -10.74 -4.66 11.58
C LYS A 71 -9.27 -4.27 11.48
N VAL A 72 -8.40 -5.13 11.99
CA VAL A 72 -6.94 -4.94 11.92
C VAL A 72 -6.31 -6.20 11.36
N TYR A 73 -5.32 -6.02 10.50
CA TYR A 73 -4.58 -7.13 9.88
C TYR A 73 -3.11 -6.74 9.66
N ILE A 74 -2.30 -7.73 9.31
CA ILE A 74 -0.88 -7.57 9.04
C ILE A 74 -0.67 -7.66 7.53
N GLU A 75 -0.02 -6.68 6.93
CA GLU A 75 0.57 -6.82 5.59
C GLU A 75 2.06 -7.10 5.75
N VAL A 76 2.52 -8.24 5.25
CA VAL A 76 3.95 -8.57 5.19
C VAL A 76 4.48 -8.11 3.84
N PHE A 77 5.62 -7.43 3.84
CA PHE A 77 6.29 -6.91 2.66
C PHE A 77 7.77 -7.26 2.69
N ASN A 78 8.28 -7.70 1.54
CA ASN A 78 9.71 -7.89 1.31
C ASN A 78 10.21 -6.83 0.32
N GLU A 79 11.11 -5.96 0.78
CA GLU A 79 11.71 -4.87 0.00
C GLU A 79 12.50 -5.38 -1.22
N ASN A 80 13.15 -6.55 -1.10
CA ASN A 80 14.01 -7.10 -2.15
C ASN A 80 13.20 -7.48 -3.39
N ASP A 81 12.06 -8.14 -3.18
CA ASP A 81 11.22 -8.68 -4.27
C ASP A 81 10.03 -7.77 -4.59
N LYS A 82 9.83 -6.70 -3.80
CA LYS A 82 8.70 -5.77 -3.88
C LYS A 82 7.33 -6.45 -3.88
N LYS A 83 7.19 -7.54 -3.12
CA LYS A 83 5.94 -8.31 -2.97
C LYS A 83 5.36 -8.14 -1.57
N SER A 84 4.03 -8.07 -1.50
CA SER A 84 3.28 -8.13 -0.25
C SER A 84 2.17 -9.18 -0.30
N ASN A 85 1.81 -9.68 0.88
CA ASN A 85 0.59 -10.44 1.11
C ASN A 85 0.10 -10.16 2.55
N ASP A 86 -1.19 -10.38 2.81
CA ASP A 86 -1.85 -10.02 4.06
C ASP A 86 -2.31 -11.22 4.89
N LEU A 87 -2.34 -11.08 6.21
CA LEU A 87 -2.78 -12.13 7.12
C LEU A 87 -3.42 -11.56 8.38
N ASP A 88 -4.33 -12.35 8.96
CA ASP A 88 -5.02 -12.01 10.21
C ASP A 88 -4.08 -12.15 11.41
N PHE A 89 -4.27 -11.29 12.41
CA PHE A 89 -3.61 -11.47 13.70
C PHE A 89 -4.05 -12.79 14.35
N ALA A 90 -3.10 -13.61 14.79
CA ALA A 90 -3.41 -14.79 15.60
C ALA A 90 -4.01 -14.37 16.96
N LYS A 91 -3.44 -13.33 17.57
CA LYS A 91 -3.98 -12.66 18.75
C LYS A 91 -3.60 -11.18 18.74
N TYR A 92 -4.59 -10.31 18.61
CA TYR A 92 -4.37 -8.87 18.58
C TYR A 92 -4.45 -8.24 19.98
N SER A 93 -3.47 -7.39 20.30
CA SER A 93 -3.49 -6.51 21.46
C SER A 93 -3.09 -5.09 21.04
N PRO A 94 -3.94 -4.07 21.22
CA PRO A 94 -3.60 -2.69 20.88
C PRO A 94 -2.46 -2.11 21.74
N PHE A 95 -2.20 -2.70 22.91
CA PHE A 95 -1.15 -2.25 23.84
C PHE A 95 0.21 -2.91 23.57
N ASN A 96 0.27 -3.97 22.77
CA ASN A 96 1.48 -4.75 22.47
C ASN A 96 1.47 -5.24 21.02
N VAL A 97 1.29 -4.32 20.07
CA VAL A 97 1.10 -4.67 18.65
C VAL A 97 2.32 -5.38 18.06
N ASP A 98 3.51 -4.92 18.40
CA ASP A 98 4.79 -5.52 18.03
C ASP A 98 4.85 -7.00 18.45
N ARG A 99 4.45 -7.32 19.68
CA ARG A 99 4.36 -8.69 20.20
C ARG A 99 3.30 -9.49 19.46
N SER A 100 2.13 -8.90 19.21
CA SER A 100 1.06 -9.53 18.45
C SER A 100 1.49 -9.89 17.02
N ILE A 101 2.27 -9.03 16.36
CA ILE A 101 2.85 -9.30 15.03
C ILE A 101 3.82 -10.48 15.12
N VAL A 102 4.80 -10.42 16.02
CA VAL A 102 5.79 -11.49 16.20
C VAL A 102 5.12 -12.83 16.48
N GLN A 103 4.15 -12.88 17.40
CA GLN A 103 3.41 -14.10 17.71
C GLN A 103 2.69 -14.66 16.49
N THR A 104 2.13 -13.78 15.66
CA THR A 104 1.43 -14.19 14.43
C THR A 104 2.40 -14.74 13.40
N LEU A 105 3.54 -14.08 13.19
CA LEU A 105 4.59 -14.55 12.27
C LEU A 105 5.20 -15.87 12.75
N PHE A 106 5.37 -16.04 14.06
CA PHE A 106 5.86 -17.28 14.65
C PHE A 106 4.86 -18.43 14.47
N ALA A 107 3.55 -18.18 14.68
CA ALA A 107 2.50 -19.15 14.43
C ALA A 107 2.39 -19.58 12.94
N LYS A 108 2.98 -18.79 12.03
CA LYS A 108 3.09 -19.09 10.60
C LYS A 108 4.46 -19.62 10.19
N GLU A 109 5.34 -19.91 11.15
CA GLU A 109 6.72 -20.39 10.92
C GLU A 109 7.59 -19.40 10.12
N MET A 110 7.18 -18.14 10.01
CA MET A 110 7.93 -17.09 9.31
C MET A 110 9.07 -16.54 10.18
N ILE A 111 8.93 -16.67 11.49
CA ILE A 111 9.99 -16.46 12.48
C ILE A 111 10.04 -17.72 13.33
N THR A 112 11.23 -18.22 13.61
CA THR A 112 11.47 -19.35 14.51
C THR A 112 12.53 -18.99 15.54
N GLU A 113 12.92 -19.95 16.38
CA GLU A 113 14.09 -19.83 17.24
C GLU A 113 15.39 -19.51 16.48
N ASN A 114 15.44 -19.82 15.18
CA ASN A 114 16.58 -19.54 14.31
C ASN A 114 16.45 -18.18 13.57
N GLY A 115 15.47 -17.35 13.94
CA GLY A 115 15.23 -16.05 13.32
C GLY A 115 14.25 -16.09 12.15
N VAL A 116 14.39 -15.14 11.23
CA VAL A 116 13.48 -14.90 10.10
C VAL A 116 13.70 -15.94 9.00
N GLN A 117 12.63 -16.67 8.66
CA GLN A 117 12.62 -17.74 7.67
C GLN A 117 12.20 -17.21 6.30
N LEU A 118 13.17 -16.69 5.53
CA LEU A 118 12.90 -16.00 4.27
C LEU A 118 12.20 -16.92 3.23
N GLU A 119 12.50 -18.21 3.21
CA GLU A 119 11.84 -19.17 2.32
C GLU A 119 10.34 -19.28 2.59
N LYS A 120 9.94 -19.36 3.87
CA LYS A 120 8.53 -19.41 4.29
C LYS A 120 7.81 -18.11 3.98
N ILE A 121 8.49 -16.98 4.19
CA ILE A 121 7.96 -15.65 3.85
C ILE A 121 7.77 -15.53 2.34
N ASN A 122 8.78 -15.88 1.55
CA ASN A 122 8.70 -15.79 0.10
C ASN A 122 7.64 -16.75 -0.46
N ALA A 123 7.47 -17.94 0.11
CA ALA A 123 6.37 -18.83 -0.24
C ALA A 123 5.02 -18.16 0.03
N PHE A 124 4.83 -17.56 1.21
CA PHE A 124 3.61 -16.83 1.55
C PHE A 124 3.34 -15.61 0.64
N LEU A 125 4.39 -14.84 0.31
CA LEU A 125 4.28 -13.67 -0.56
C LEU A 125 3.96 -14.02 -2.02
N ASN A 126 4.24 -15.26 -2.44
CA ASN A 126 3.93 -15.78 -3.77
C ASN A 126 2.63 -16.61 -3.81
N ASP A 127 2.04 -16.90 -2.66
CA ASP A 127 0.75 -17.58 -2.58
C ASP A 127 -0.39 -16.66 -3.04
N THR A 128 -1.57 -17.25 -3.24
CA THR A 128 -2.77 -16.50 -3.57
C THR A 128 -3.02 -15.43 -2.50
N PRO A 129 -3.21 -14.16 -2.88
CA PRO A 129 -3.48 -13.10 -1.92
C PRO A 129 -4.71 -13.43 -1.08
N THR A 130 -4.59 -13.30 0.24
CA THR A 130 -5.68 -13.56 1.18
C THR A 130 -6.81 -12.53 1.04
N GLY A 131 -6.48 -11.35 0.48
CA GLY A 131 -7.44 -10.32 0.11
C GLY A 131 -8.13 -9.69 1.32
N LEU A 132 -7.49 -9.68 2.50
CA LEU A 132 -8.10 -9.19 3.73
C LEU A 132 -8.48 -7.71 3.63
N GLY A 133 -7.68 -6.90 2.92
CA GLY A 133 -8.04 -5.52 2.63
C GLY A 133 -9.38 -5.40 1.89
N GLU A 134 -9.63 -6.25 0.90
CA GLU A 134 -10.89 -6.27 0.16
C GLU A 134 -12.03 -6.83 1.02
N LYS A 135 -11.78 -7.96 1.71
CA LYS A 135 -12.70 -8.63 2.63
C LYS A 135 -13.20 -7.69 3.75
N TYR A 136 -12.35 -6.79 4.23
CA TYR A 136 -12.68 -5.83 5.28
C TYR A 136 -13.10 -4.45 4.74
N GLY A 137 -13.19 -4.27 3.42
CA GLY A 137 -13.65 -3.03 2.80
C GLY A 137 -12.67 -1.86 2.90
N CYS A 138 -11.38 -2.15 3.02
CA CYS A 138 -10.29 -1.21 3.31
C CYS A 138 -9.06 -1.60 2.49
N LYS A 139 -9.29 -1.82 1.19
CA LYS A 139 -8.24 -1.94 0.17
C LYS A 139 -7.26 -0.78 0.41
N GLN A 140 -5.99 -1.10 0.60
CA GLN A 140 -5.05 -0.07 0.99
C GLN A 140 -4.97 1.03 -0.05
N GLU A 141 -5.02 2.25 0.48
CA GLU A 141 -4.69 3.46 -0.22
C GLU A 141 -3.21 3.39 -0.61
N ASN A 142 -2.96 3.19 -1.90
CA ASN A 142 -1.66 3.05 -2.53
C ASN A 142 -0.71 4.17 -2.05
N ALA A 143 0.62 4.00 -2.07
CA ALA A 143 1.57 5.10 -1.80
C ALA A 143 1.24 6.35 -2.64
N GLU A 144 0.69 6.10 -3.83
CA GLU A 144 0.07 7.08 -4.72
C GLU A 144 -1.03 7.92 -4.01
N LYS A 145 -1.93 7.32 -3.25
CA LYS A 145 -2.99 8.04 -2.51
C LYS A 145 -2.43 8.89 -1.36
N LYS A 146 -1.40 8.44 -0.65
CA LYS A 146 -0.72 9.28 0.36
C LYS A 146 -0.10 10.54 -0.28
N ILE A 147 0.52 10.41 -1.45
CA ILE A 147 1.07 11.54 -2.20
C ILE A 147 -0.06 12.46 -2.65
N THR A 148 -1.14 11.92 -3.20
CA THR A 148 -2.26 12.74 -3.67
C THR A 148 -3.01 13.45 -2.54
N ASP A 149 -3.16 12.81 -1.38
CA ASP A 149 -3.78 13.41 -0.20
C ASP A 149 -2.88 14.51 0.40
N ALA A 150 -1.56 14.30 0.42
CA ALA A 150 -0.60 15.31 0.86
C ALA A 150 -0.56 16.55 -0.05
N LEU A 151 -0.82 16.36 -1.35
CA LEU A 151 -0.90 17.43 -2.34
C LEU A 151 -2.28 18.10 -2.38
N ASP A 152 -3.32 17.48 -1.85
CA ASP A 152 -4.70 17.98 -1.87
C ASP A 152 -5.11 18.48 -3.27
N LEU A 153 -5.01 17.56 -4.24
CA LEU A 153 -5.25 17.86 -5.66
C LEU A 153 -6.74 17.91 -5.98
N THR A 154 -7.17 19.02 -6.55
CA THR A 154 -8.55 19.24 -7.03
C THR A 154 -8.54 19.90 -8.41
N LEU A 155 -9.69 19.84 -9.09
CA LEU A 155 -9.94 20.54 -10.34
C LEU A 155 -11.10 21.51 -10.15
N ASP A 156 -11.04 22.68 -10.78
CA ASP A 156 -12.22 23.52 -10.95
C ASP A 156 -12.95 23.22 -12.26
N ASP A 157 -14.12 23.84 -12.45
CA ASP A 157 -14.94 23.64 -13.65
C ASP A 157 -14.26 24.12 -14.94
N SER A 158 -13.21 24.95 -14.84
CA SER A 158 -12.44 25.47 -15.98
C SER A 158 -11.21 24.62 -16.31
N GLY A 159 -10.95 23.56 -15.54
CA GLY A 159 -9.77 22.70 -15.71
C GLY A 159 -8.48 23.29 -15.15
N ASN A 160 -8.55 24.26 -14.25
CA ASN A 160 -7.39 24.61 -13.45
C ASN A 160 -7.09 23.47 -12.47
N ILE A 161 -5.82 23.07 -12.40
CA ILE A 161 -5.33 22.11 -11.43
C ILE A 161 -4.94 22.86 -10.16
N LEU A 162 -5.53 22.48 -9.03
CA LEU A 162 -5.30 23.11 -7.74
C LEU A 162 -4.61 22.11 -6.79
N SER A 163 -3.58 22.55 -6.08
CA SER A 163 -2.98 21.85 -4.94
C SER A 163 -3.14 22.73 -3.71
N LYS A 164 -3.82 22.25 -2.67
CA LYS A 164 -4.11 23.04 -1.46
C LYS A 164 -4.72 24.42 -1.79
N ASN A 165 -5.66 24.41 -2.74
CA ASN A 165 -6.34 25.61 -3.26
C ASN A 165 -5.44 26.63 -3.99
N GLN A 166 -4.19 26.27 -4.33
CA GLN A 166 -3.31 27.06 -5.19
C GLN A 166 -3.22 26.44 -6.56
N LYS A 167 -3.32 27.27 -7.60
CA LYS A 167 -3.24 26.81 -8.99
C LYS A 167 -1.82 26.40 -9.34
N ILE A 168 -1.70 25.22 -9.96
CA ILE A 168 -0.44 24.56 -10.30
C ILE A 168 -0.49 23.91 -11.69
N GLY A 169 -1.28 24.42 -12.64
CA GLY A 169 -1.33 23.90 -14.01
C GLY A 169 -2.75 23.80 -14.56
N TYR A 170 -2.87 23.11 -15.70
CA TYR A 170 -4.13 22.99 -16.43
C TYR A 170 -4.35 21.58 -16.96
N ILE A 171 -5.62 21.18 -17.05
CA ILE A 171 -6.05 20.00 -17.80
C ILE A 171 -7.19 20.39 -18.74
N SER A 172 -7.13 19.92 -19.98
CA SER A 172 -8.14 20.17 -21.00
C SER A 172 -8.63 18.86 -21.62
N MET A 173 -9.95 18.76 -21.82
CA MET A 173 -10.58 17.66 -22.53
C MET A 173 -10.75 18.02 -24.01
N ILE A 174 -10.29 17.15 -24.90
CA ILE A 174 -10.52 17.26 -26.33
C ILE A 174 -11.50 16.16 -26.73
N THR A 175 -12.58 16.57 -27.40
CA THR A 175 -13.62 15.66 -27.89
C THR A 175 -13.64 15.60 -29.41
N LYS A 176 -14.05 14.43 -29.93
CA LYS A 176 -14.24 14.18 -31.35
C LYS A 176 -15.54 13.42 -31.54
N ASN A 177 -16.41 13.93 -32.41
CA ASN A 177 -17.74 13.37 -32.65
C ASN A 177 -18.57 13.19 -31.35
N GLY A 178 -18.43 14.11 -30.40
CA GLY A 178 -19.15 14.05 -29.12
C GLY A 178 -18.60 13.03 -28.11
N GLN A 179 -17.49 12.37 -28.41
CA GLN A 179 -16.79 11.45 -27.50
C GLN A 179 -15.46 12.05 -27.04
N VAL A 180 -15.02 11.68 -25.85
CA VAL A 180 -13.69 12.05 -25.36
C VAL A 180 -12.63 11.38 -26.24
N GLU A 181 -11.77 12.17 -26.86
CA GLU A 181 -10.64 11.68 -27.66
C GLU A 181 -9.39 11.60 -26.79
N LYS A 182 -9.05 12.71 -26.11
CA LYS A 182 -7.86 12.82 -25.27
C LYS A 182 -8.01 13.89 -24.19
N TYR A 183 -7.15 13.81 -23.18
CA TYR A 183 -6.87 14.93 -22.26
C TYR A 183 -5.44 15.40 -22.44
N GLU A 184 -5.21 16.69 -22.28
CA GLU A 184 -3.87 17.30 -22.26
C GLU A 184 -3.65 17.99 -20.92
N VAL A 185 -2.50 17.74 -20.32
CA VAL A 185 -2.06 18.37 -19.07
C VAL A 185 -0.89 19.28 -19.37
N THR A 186 -0.98 20.53 -18.93
CA THR A 186 0.09 21.52 -19.07
C THR A 186 0.46 22.11 -17.73
N ASP A 187 1.69 22.64 -17.66
CA ASP A 187 2.14 23.40 -16.51
C ASP A 187 1.59 24.84 -16.48
N LEU A 188 2.00 25.63 -15.49
CA LEU A 188 1.60 27.05 -15.39
C LEU A 188 2.07 27.92 -16.57
N ASP A 189 3.12 27.50 -17.27
CA ASP A 189 3.72 28.19 -18.41
C ASP A 189 3.19 27.67 -19.77
N HIS A 190 2.17 26.81 -19.74
CA HIS A 190 1.54 26.16 -20.89
C HIS A 190 2.43 25.17 -21.65
N ASN A 191 3.49 24.66 -21.04
CA ASN A 191 4.25 23.55 -21.61
C ASN A 191 3.48 22.23 -21.46
N LEU A 192 3.46 21.41 -22.51
CA LEU A 192 2.79 20.11 -22.49
C LEU A 192 3.55 19.13 -21.59
N ILE A 193 2.90 18.69 -20.52
CA ILE A 193 3.44 17.67 -19.61
C ILE A 193 3.08 16.28 -20.10
N ALA A 194 1.83 16.07 -20.49
CA ALA A 194 1.35 14.77 -20.93
C ALA A 194 0.06 14.83 -21.75
N THR A 195 -0.18 13.78 -22.51
CA THR A 195 -1.44 13.52 -23.22
C THR A 195 -1.97 12.16 -22.81
N TRP A 196 -3.23 12.07 -22.40
CA TRP A 196 -3.94 10.81 -22.20
C TRP A 196 -4.88 10.54 -23.37
N PHE A 197 -4.91 9.31 -23.88
CA PHE A 197 -5.78 8.92 -24.99
C PHE A 197 -6.87 7.96 -24.56
N ALA A 198 -8.12 8.22 -24.96
CA ALA A 198 -9.24 7.33 -24.68
C ALA A 198 -9.12 6.01 -25.44
N GLN A 199 -8.78 6.10 -26.73
CA GLN A 199 -8.64 4.96 -27.63
C GLN A 199 -7.76 5.32 -28.82
N MET A 200 -6.96 4.34 -29.27
CA MET A 200 -6.15 4.36 -30.49
C MET A 200 -5.33 5.64 -30.71
N GLY A 201 -4.81 6.22 -29.63
CA GLY A 201 -3.95 7.39 -29.68
C GLY A 201 -2.64 7.12 -30.39
N THR A 202 -2.16 8.08 -31.18
CA THR A 202 -0.85 8.01 -31.83
C THR A 202 -0.04 9.26 -31.47
N VAL A 203 1.26 9.06 -31.25
CA VAL A 203 2.19 10.15 -30.93
C VAL A 203 3.46 9.96 -31.76
N GLN A 204 3.97 11.07 -32.30
CA GLN A 204 5.18 11.05 -33.12
C GLN A 204 6.36 10.47 -32.32
N GLY A 205 7.01 9.44 -32.87
CA GLY A 205 8.13 8.76 -32.21
C GLY A 205 7.71 7.79 -31.10
N TYR A 206 6.44 7.33 -31.12
CA TYR A 206 5.94 6.20 -30.34
C TYR A 206 5.14 5.25 -31.24
N ASP A 207 5.63 4.02 -31.41
CA ASP A 207 5.17 3.11 -32.47
C ASP A 207 3.97 2.24 -32.10
N LYS A 208 3.36 2.47 -30.93
CA LYS A 208 2.20 1.72 -30.44
C LYS A 208 0.98 2.62 -30.29
N TYR A 209 -0.20 2.03 -30.45
CA TYR A 209 -1.44 2.71 -30.11
C TYR A 209 -1.58 2.85 -28.59
N LEU A 210 -1.94 4.04 -28.15
CA LEU A 210 -2.25 4.34 -26.75
C LEU A 210 -3.75 4.14 -26.51
N ASN A 211 -4.10 3.36 -25.49
CA ASN A 211 -5.49 3.08 -25.15
C ASN A 211 -5.69 3.20 -23.64
N LYS A 212 -6.42 4.22 -23.20
CA LYS A 212 -6.59 4.57 -21.79
C LYS A 212 -5.24 4.75 -21.09
N GLU A 213 -4.34 5.44 -21.78
CA GLU A 213 -2.94 5.58 -21.41
C GLU A 213 -2.50 7.04 -21.56
N ILE A 214 -1.71 7.48 -20.58
CA ILE A 214 -0.94 8.72 -20.58
C ILE A 214 0.38 8.45 -21.30
N ILE A 215 0.81 9.37 -22.15
CA ILE A 215 2.19 9.51 -22.59
C ILE A 215 2.72 10.90 -22.20
N THR A 216 3.88 10.94 -21.57
CA THR A 216 4.51 12.17 -21.07
C THR A 216 5.52 12.75 -22.06
N TYR A 217 5.96 13.99 -21.84
CA TYR A 217 6.95 14.65 -22.71
C TYR A 217 8.27 13.88 -22.83
N ASP A 218 8.64 13.12 -21.79
CA ASP A 218 9.83 12.25 -21.74
C ASP A 218 9.52 10.81 -22.21
N LYS A 219 8.37 10.61 -22.87
CA LYS A 219 7.91 9.36 -23.49
C LYS A 219 7.66 8.20 -22.52
N LYS A 220 7.45 8.46 -21.23
CA LYS A 220 6.95 7.43 -20.31
C LYS A 220 5.46 7.23 -20.51
N VAL A 221 5.01 5.98 -20.33
CA VAL A 221 3.61 5.60 -20.54
C VAL A 221 3.01 5.06 -19.24
N PHE A 222 1.81 5.54 -18.90
CA PHE A 222 1.09 5.12 -17.69
C PHE A 222 -0.35 4.78 -18.02
N LYS A 223 -0.85 3.68 -17.47
CA LYS A 223 -2.25 3.29 -17.62
C LYS A 223 -3.14 4.07 -16.65
N VAL A 224 -4.25 4.63 -17.15
CA VAL A 224 -5.33 5.24 -16.37
C VAL A 224 -6.66 4.87 -17.02
N GLU A 225 -7.48 4.09 -16.32
CA GLU A 225 -8.79 3.67 -16.85
C GLU A 225 -9.72 4.85 -17.07
N PHE A 226 -10.50 4.76 -18.15
CA PHE A 226 -11.56 5.72 -18.44
C PHE A 226 -12.74 5.46 -17.51
N ASP A 227 -13.16 6.50 -16.79
CA ASP A 227 -14.29 6.49 -15.87
C ASP A 227 -15.33 7.52 -16.29
N ASN A 228 -16.51 7.02 -16.65
CA ASN A 228 -17.68 7.77 -17.10
C ASN A 228 -18.59 8.26 -15.95
N GLY A 229 -18.13 8.24 -14.69
CA GLY A 229 -18.91 8.68 -13.53
C GLY A 229 -19.35 10.16 -13.56
N GLY A 230 -18.94 10.95 -14.56
CA GLY A 230 -19.36 12.34 -14.78
C GLY A 230 -20.53 12.43 -15.77
N ASN A 231 -21.67 12.93 -15.31
CA ASN A 231 -22.88 13.13 -16.10
C ASN A 231 -22.60 14.01 -17.35
N PHE A 232 -22.88 13.52 -18.57
CA PHE A 232 -22.60 14.25 -19.83
C PHE A 232 -23.48 15.50 -20.05
N ILE A 233 -24.62 15.60 -19.36
CA ILE A 233 -25.48 16.80 -19.40
C ILE A 233 -24.99 17.77 -18.33
N GLY A 234 -24.45 18.93 -18.75
CA GLY A 234 -23.87 19.91 -17.84
C GLY A 234 -22.48 19.51 -17.33
N TYR A 235 -21.64 18.97 -18.22
CA TYR A 235 -20.26 18.56 -17.93
C TYR A 235 -19.52 19.61 -17.09
N LYS A 236 -18.81 19.12 -16.07
CA LYS A 236 -17.98 19.90 -15.15
C LYS A 236 -16.66 19.17 -14.96
N MET A 237 -15.56 19.81 -15.33
CA MET A 237 -14.21 19.25 -15.18
C MET A 237 -13.91 18.90 -13.71
N SER A 238 -14.44 19.66 -12.74
CA SER A 238 -14.32 19.36 -11.30
C SER A 238 -14.92 18.02 -10.87
N LYS A 239 -15.82 17.45 -11.67
CA LYS A 239 -16.49 16.15 -11.42
C LYS A 239 -15.97 15.02 -12.31
N ASP A 240 -15.00 15.31 -13.16
CA ASP A 240 -14.45 14.32 -14.08
C ASP A 240 -13.41 13.45 -13.38
N ILE A 241 -13.81 12.21 -13.09
CA ILE A 241 -12.98 11.22 -12.37
C ILE A 241 -11.75 10.86 -13.22
N THR A 242 -11.89 10.78 -14.54
CA THR A 242 -10.77 10.46 -15.43
C THR A 242 -9.74 11.59 -15.37
N ALA A 243 -10.19 12.84 -15.49
CA ALA A 243 -9.32 14.01 -15.48
C ALA A 243 -8.48 14.09 -14.18
N ILE A 244 -9.11 13.98 -13.01
CA ILE A 244 -8.37 14.04 -11.74
C ILE A 244 -7.42 12.83 -11.58
N ASN A 245 -7.79 11.65 -12.07
CA ASN A 245 -6.92 10.47 -12.01
C ASN A 245 -5.67 10.62 -12.88
N ILE A 246 -5.78 11.27 -14.04
CA ILE A 246 -4.63 11.60 -14.90
C ILE A 246 -3.66 12.51 -14.13
N VAL A 247 -4.17 13.60 -13.55
CA VAL A 247 -3.36 14.57 -12.78
C VAL A 247 -2.68 13.89 -11.59
N LYS A 248 -3.43 13.09 -10.83
CA LYS A 248 -2.90 12.32 -9.70
C LYS A 248 -1.78 11.38 -10.14
N LYS A 249 -1.96 10.67 -11.27
CA LYS A 249 -0.95 9.75 -11.79
C LYS A 249 0.35 10.46 -12.16
N LEU A 250 0.26 11.65 -12.76
CA LEU A 250 1.43 12.48 -13.08
C LEU A 250 2.14 12.97 -11.82
N ALA A 251 1.41 13.54 -10.86
CA ALA A 251 2.00 14.06 -9.62
C ALA A 251 2.73 12.98 -8.82
N VAL A 252 2.14 11.78 -8.72
CA VAL A 252 2.72 10.60 -8.06
C VAL A 252 4.02 10.16 -8.73
N ASN A 253 4.14 10.33 -10.04
CA ASN A 253 5.33 9.98 -10.80
C ASN A 253 6.34 11.15 -10.90
N GLY A 254 6.15 12.21 -10.11
CA GLY A 254 7.12 13.29 -9.94
C GLY A 254 7.11 14.34 -11.04
N TYR A 255 6.08 14.38 -11.89
CA TYR A 255 5.95 15.45 -12.89
C TYR A 255 5.55 16.77 -12.21
N ASN A 256 6.37 17.80 -12.40
CA ASN A 256 6.04 19.15 -11.95
C ASN A 256 4.97 19.75 -12.86
N LEU A 257 3.91 20.27 -12.26
CA LEU A 257 2.83 20.98 -12.96
C LEU A 257 2.88 22.50 -12.71
N GLY A 258 3.62 22.95 -11.68
CA GLY A 258 3.87 24.37 -11.44
C GLY A 258 4.82 24.96 -12.48
N HIS A 259 5.33 26.17 -12.25
CA HIS A 259 6.29 26.79 -13.19
C HIS A 259 7.47 25.87 -13.51
N SER A 260 7.78 25.74 -14.80
CA SER A 260 8.96 25.06 -15.25
C SER A 260 10.19 25.92 -14.98
N LYS A 261 11.31 25.29 -14.61
CA LYS A 261 12.60 25.98 -14.44
C LYS A 261 13.28 26.16 -15.78
#